data_AF-A0A4R0YQA3-F1
#
_entry.id   AF-A0A4R0YQA3-F1
#
_cell.length_a   1.000
_cell.length_b   1.000
_cell.length_c   1.000
_cell.angle_alpha   90.00
_cell.angle_beta   90.00
_cell.angle_gamma   90.00
#
_symmetry.space_group_name_H-M   'P 1'
#
loop_
_entity.id
_entity.type
_entity.pdbx_description
1 polymer ?
#
loop_
_entity_poly.entity_id
_entity_poly.type
_entity_poly.pdbx_seq_one_letter_code
_entity_poly.pdbx_strand_id
1 'polypeptide(L)'
;MTDSELQVHRRLFPGGRIMTEWTELNGKLHGFRRHWFADGRLFSEAEYRDGLAHGLIREWTEEGKLTLQANYQSGKLEGLYQTWWDDGEKKEDGVYVQGKRLKGYRWYRPDGELWRESSADGADPMDSCH
;
A
#
# COMPACT_ATOMS: atom_id res chain seq x y z
N MET A 1 23.91 20.95 -19.08
CA MET A 1 22.51 21.20 -18.68
C MET A 1 21.77 19.92 -18.97
N THR A 2 21.66 19.02 -17.99
CA THR A 2 20.86 17.80 -18.15
C THR A 2 19.42 18.20 -17.96
N ASP A 3 18.68 18.30 -19.07
CA ASP A 3 17.23 18.44 -19.03
C ASP A 3 16.68 17.25 -18.24
N SER A 4 16.12 17.53 -17.06
CA SER A 4 15.60 16.50 -16.18
C SER A 4 14.24 16.08 -16.72
N GLU A 5 14.23 15.24 -17.76
CA GLU A 5 13.01 14.73 -18.37
C GLU A 5 12.48 13.53 -17.57
N LEU A 6 11.17 13.55 -17.29
CA LEU A 6 10.47 12.37 -16.78
C LEU A 6 10.43 11.31 -17.87
N GLN A 7 11.10 10.18 -17.62
CA GLN A 7 11.09 9.02 -18.49
C GLN A 7 10.02 8.04 -18.03
N VAL A 8 9.08 7.70 -18.91
CA VAL A 8 8.06 6.70 -18.61
C VAL A 8 8.47 5.37 -19.22
N HIS A 9 8.62 4.37 -18.38
CA HIS A 9 8.94 3.00 -18.77
C HIS A 9 7.70 2.14 -18.62
N ARG A 10 7.48 1.26 -19.60
CA ARG A 10 6.40 0.26 -19.56
C ARG A 10 6.92 -1.10 -19.96
N ARG A 11 6.55 -2.11 -19.18
CA ARG A 11 6.74 -3.53 -19.47
C ARG A 11 5.39 -4.09 -19.89
N LEU A 12 5.39 -4.93 -20.92
CA LEU A 12 4.20 -5.58 -21.44
C LEU A 12 4.21 -7.08 -21.12
N PHE A 13 3.03 -7.67 -21.01
CA PHE A 13 2.83 -9.11 -20.98
C PHE A 13 3.08 -9.74 -22.36
N PRO A 14 3.22 -11.08 -22.45
CA PRO A 14 3.34 -11.82 -23.71
C PRO A 14 2.15 -11.67 -24.71
N GLY A 15 1.15 -10.85 -24.40
CA GLY A 15 0.03 -10.49 -25.28
C GLY A 15 -0.08 -8.99 -25.61
N GLY A 16 0.95 -8.19 -25.32
CA GLY A 16 1.00 -6.75 -25.65
C GLY A 16 0.26 -5.82 -24.67
N ARG A 17 -0.43 -6.35 -23.66
CA ARG A 17 -1.03 -5.58 -22.56
C ARG A 17 0.04 -5.06 -21.60
N ILE A 18 -0.19 -3.91 -20.96
CA ILE A 18 0.73 -3.36 -19.97
C ILE A 18 0.75 -4.27 -18.74
N MET A 19 1.95 -4.63 -18.29
CA MET A 19 2.23 -5.40 -17.07
C MET A 19 2.65 -4.47 -15.93
N THR A 20 3.59 -3.57 -16.23
CA THR A 20 4.12 -2.63 -15.25
C THR A 20 4.46 -1.33 -15.96
N GLU A 21 4.19 -0.21 -15.33
CA GLU A 21 4.55 1.12 -15.77
C GLU A 21 5.22 1.81 -14.59
N TRP A 22 6.29 2.54 -14.85
CA TRP A 22 6.93 3.35 -13.84
C TRP A 22 7.56 4.57 -14.49
N THR A 23 7.57 5.66 -13.75
CA THR A 23 8.20 6.90 -14.17
C THR A 23 9.52 7.08 -13.44
N GLU A 24 10.54 7.52 -14.16
CA GLU A 24 11.87 7.81 -13.66
C GLU A 24 12.21 9.27 -13.95
N LEU A 25 12.82 9.95 -12.99
CA LEU A 25 13.40 11.28 -13.14
C LEU A 25 14.86 11.20 -12.72
N ASN A 26 15.78 11.61 -13.61
CA ASN A 26 17.22 11.59 -13.33
C ASN A 26 17.75 10.21 -12.89
N GLY A 27 17.21 9.12 -13.45
CA GLY A 27 17.59 7.74 -13.13
C GLY A 27 17.05 7.22 -11.79
N LYS A 28 16.08 7.91 -11.17
CA LYS A 28 15.40 7.48 -9.94
C LYS A 28 13.90 7.40 -10.16
N LEU A 29 13.22 6.45 -9.52
CA LEU A 29 11.75 6.38 -9.55
C LEU A 29 11.12 7.68 -9.06
N HIS A 30 10.28 8.28 -9.88
CA HIS A 30 9.63 9.55 -9.61
C HIS A 30 8.29 9.63 -10.34
N GLY A 31 7.19 9.77 -9.59
CA GLY A 31 5.82 9.68 -10.08
C GLY A 31 5.17 8.35 -9.68
N PHE A 32 4.31 7.82 -10.53
CA PHE A 32 3.58 6.59 -10.22
C PHE A 32 4.27 5.36 -10.80
N ARG A 33 4.25 4.29 -10.02
CA ARG A 33 4.55 2.93 -10.46
C ARG A 33 3.29 2.11 -10.34
N ARG A 34 2.83 1.60 -11.47
CA ARG A 34 1.59 0.84 -11.58
C ARG A 34 1.88 -0.54 -12.11
N HIS A 35 1.18 -1.51 -11.57
CA HIS A 35 1.20 -2.89 -12.03
C HIS A 35 -0.22 -3.28 -12.41
N TRP A 36 -0.35 -4.06 -13.47
CA TRP A 36 -1.64 -4.58 -13.94
C TRP A 36 -1.58 -6.10 -14.05
N PHE A 37 -2.73 -6.72 -13.88
CA PHE A 37 -2.94 -8.12 -14.18
C PHE A 37 -2.93 -8.36 -15.69
N ALA A 38 -2.74 -9.62 -16.11
CA ALA A 38 -2.80 -10.01 -17.52
C ALA A 38 -4.18 -9.67 -18.15
N ASP A 39 -5.21 -9.58 -17.32
CA ASP A 39 -6.56 -9.16 -17.70
C ASP A 39 -6.70 -7.65 -17.99
N GLY A 40 -5.73 -6.82 -17.57
CA GLY A 40 -5.74 -5.36 -17.73
C GLY A 40 -6.27 -4.60 -16.52
N ARG A 41 -6.70 -5.30 -15.47
CA ARG A 41 -7.08 -4.70 -14.17
C ARG A 41 -5.85 -4.24 -13.40
N LEU A 42 -5.98 -3.17 -12.63
CA LEU A 42 -4.88 -2.62 -11.83
C LEU A 42 -4.61 -3.55 -10.63
N PHE A 43 -3.37 -4.00 -10.49
CA PHE A 43 -2.90 -4.85 -9.38
C PHE A 43 -2.37 -3.99 -8.24
N SER A 44 -1.53 -3.01 -8.56
CA SER A 44 -1.00 -2.09 -7.54
C SER A 44 -0.62 -0.75 -8.15
N GLU A 45 -0.67 0.29 -7.32
CA GLU A 45 -0.29 1.65 -7.63
C GLU A 45 0.49 2.18 -6.45
N ALA A 46 1.73 2.58 -6.69
CA ALA A 46 2.60 3.15 -5.68
C ALA A 46 3.22 4.44 -6.21
N GLU A 47 3.15 5.50 -5.42
CA GLU A 47 3.78 6.77 -5.75
C GLU A 47 5.20 6.82 -5.17
N TYR A 48 6.13 7.31 -5.99
CA TYR A 48 7.54 7.45 -5.68
C TYR A 48 8.01 8.87 -5.94
N ARG A 49 8.96 9.33 -5.14
CA ARG A 49 9.61 10.62 -5.30
C ARG A 49 11.08 10.46 -4.98
N ASP A 50 11.94 10.81 -5.94
CA ASP A 50 13.40 10.74 -5.83
C ASP A 50 13.93 9.35 -5.43
N GLY A 51 13.26 8.29 -5.88
CA GLY A 51 13.58 6.90 -5.60
C GLY A 51 12.94 6.33 -4.32
N LEU A 52 12.20 7.14 -3.56
CA LEU A 52 11.59 6.73 -2.29
C LEU A 52 10.06 6.71 -2.42
N ALA A 53 9.40 5.75 -1.79
CA ALA A 53 7.94 5.72 -1.72
C ALA A 53 7.41 7.02 -1.07
N HIS A 54 6.49 7.70 -1.73
CA HIS A 54 5.97 8.99 -1.30
C HIS A 54 4.57 9.18 -1.85
N GLY A 55 3.58 9.28 -0.97
CA GLY A 55 2.16 9.34 -1.31
C GLY A 55 1.43 8.04 -1.00
N LEU A 56 0.32 7.84 -1.69
CA LEU A 56 -0.60 6.74 -1.41
C LEU A 56 -0.22 5.50 -2.22
N ILE A 57 -0.01 4.38 -1.52
CA ILE A 57 0.15 3.06 -2.12
C ILE A 57 -1.16 2.30 -1.95
N ARG A 58 -1.61 1.70 -3.05
CA ARG A 58 -2.82 0.88 -3.09
C ARG A 58 -2.55 -0.42 -3.83
N GLU A 59 -3.12 -1.51 -3.35
CA GLU A 59 -3.09 -2.82 -3.99
C GLU A 59 -4.50 -3.37 -4.09
N TRP A 60 -4.77 -4.07 -5.18
CA TRP A 60 -6.08 -4.62 -5.51
C TRP A 60 -5.99 -6.10 -5.88
N THR A 61 -7.06 -6.86 -5.61
CA THR A 61 -7.21 -8.25 -6.07
C THR A 61 -7.44 -8.30 -7.58
N GLU A 62 -7.37 -9.51 -8.15
CA GLU A 62 -7.78 -9.73 -9.54
C GLU A 62 -9.22 -9.26 -9.78
N GLU A 63 -10.12 -9.34 -8.79
CA GLU A 63 -11.51 -8.86 -8.92
C GLU A 63 -11.65 -7.34 -8.79
N GLY A 64 -10.57 -6.61 -8.53
CA GLY A 64 -10.56 -5.15 -8.37
C GLY A 64 -10.94 -4.68 -6.97
N LYS A 65 -10.94 -5.57 -5.98
CA LYS A 65 -11.17 -5.20 -4.57
C LYS A 65 -9.88 -4.69 -3.96
N LEU A 66 -9.94 -3.57 -3.24
CA LEU A 66 -8.77 -3.00 -2.57
C LEU A 66 -8.35 -3.93 -1.42
N THR A 67 -7.10 -4.39 -1.41
CA THR A 67 -6.54 -5.28 -0.38
C THR A 67 -5.60 -4.55 0.58
N LEU A 68 -4.95 -3.49 0.10
CA LEU A 68 -4.03 -2.70 0.89
C LEU A 68 -4.11 -1.23 0.48
N GLN A 69 -4.03 -0.37 1.47
CA GLN A 69 -3.91 1.08 1.31
C GLN A 69 -3.00 1.61 2.39
N ALA A 70 -1.87 2.19 2.00
CA ALA A 70 -0.87 2.69 2.91
C ALA A 70 -0.30 4.00 2.41
N ASN A 71 -0.19 5.00 3.28
CA ASN A 71 0.46 6.25 2.91
C ASN A 71 1.93 6.25 3.35
N TYR A 72 2.82 6.63 2.43
CA TYR A 72 4.25 6.72 2.66
C TYR A 72 4.72 8.16 2.50
N GLN A 73 5.72 8.56 3.25
CA GLN A 73 6.41 9.83 3.09
C GLN A 73 7.92 9.58 3.16
N SER A 74 8.61 9.85 2.06
CA SER A 74 10.08 9.75 1.98
C SER A 74 10.61 8.36 2.38
N GLY A 75 9.91 7.30 1.93
CA GLY A 75 10.24 5.90 2.18
C GLY A 75 9.78 5.35 3.52
N LYS A 76 9.09 6.15 4.35
CA LYS A 76 8.55 5.71 5.65
C LYS A 76 7.03 5.71 5.61
N LEU A 77 6.40 4.78 6.34
CA LEU A 77 4.95 4.83 6.51
C LEU A 77 4.56 6.08 7.31
N GLU A 78 3.67 6.90 6.75
CA GLU A 78 3.20 8.15 7.32
C GLU A 78 1.73 8.35 6.98
N GLY A 79 0.83 8.20 7.94
CA GLY A 79 -0.61 8.35 7.76
C GLY A 79 -1.36 7.03 7.89
N LEU A 80 -2.46 6.92 7.16
CA LEU A 80 -3.36 5.76 7.23
C LEU A 80 -2.74 4.53 6.60
N TYR A 81 -2.89 3.40 7.28
CA TYR A 81 -2.61 2.06 6.79
C TYR A 81 -3.82 1.19 7.06
N GLN A 82 -4.31 0.56 6.01
CA GLN A 82 -5.52 -0.24 6.02
C GLN A 82 -5.30 -1.45 5.12
N THR A 83 -5.74 -2.62 5.57
CA THR A 83 -5.81 -3.82 4.74
C THR A 83 -7.21 -4.40 4.81
N TRP A 84 -7.57 -5.12 3.76
CA TRP A 84 -8.86 -5.78 3.61
C TRP A 84 -8.64 -7.25 3.24
N TRP A 85 -9.62 -8.07 3.59
CA TRP A 85 -9.72 -9.44 3.13
C TRP A 85 -10.14 -9.48 1.65
N ASP A 86 -9.92 -10.63 1.03
CA ASP A 86 -10.34 -10.89 -0.36
C ASP A 86 -11.88 -10.73 -0.53
N ASP A 87 -12.63 -10.92 0.55
CA ASP A 87 -14.07 -10.68 0.60
C ASP A 87 -14.45 -9.20 0.51
N GLY A 88 -13.54 -8.28 0.85
CA GLY A 88 -13.76 -6.82 0.91
C GLY A 88 -13.98 -6.26 2.31
N GLU A 89 -14.08 -7.14 3.31
CA GLU A 89 -14.14 -6.81 4.74
C GLU A 89 -12.80 -6.22 5.20
N LYS A 90 -12.82 -5.23 6.10
CA LYS A 90 -11.58 -4.70 6.68
C LYS A 90 -10.87 -5.79 7.46
N LYS A 91 -9.56 -5.90 7.29
CA LYS A 91 -8.70 -6.84 8.01
C LYS A 91 -7.95 -6.15 9.12
N GLU A 92 -7.35 -5.01 8.83
CA GLU A 92 -6.73 -4.18 9.85
C GLU A 92 -6.73 -2.71 9.43
N ASP A 93 -6.72 -1.81 10.40
CA ASP A 93 -6.56 -0.40 10.14
C ASP A 93 -5.80 0.30 11.27
N GLY A 94 -5.04 1.32 10.90
CA GLY A 94 -4.50 2.26 11.87
C GLY A 94 -3.63 3.32 11.22
N VAL A 95 -2.92 4.06 12.07
CA VAL A 95 -2.11 5.21 11.66
C VAL A 95 -0.66 4.96 11.99
N TYR A 96 0.24 5.29 11.07
CA TYR A 96 1.67 5.34 11.31
C TYR A 96 2.17 6.77 11.27
N VAL A 97 3.14 7.10 12.11
CA VAL A 97 3.83 8.39 12.11
C VAL A 97 5.33 8.11 12.25
N GLN A 98 6.09 8.61 11.29
CA GLN A 98 7.52 8.42 11.11
C GLN A 98 7.95 6.95 11.08
N GLY A 99 7.13 6.09 10.45
CA GLY A 99 7.32 4.64 10.42
C GLY A 99 7.02 3.94 11.75
N LYS A 100 6.55 4.65 12.77
CA LYS A 100 6.12 4.08 14.05
C LYS A 100 4.62 3.94 14.08
N ARG A 101 4.15 2.82 14.61
CA ARG A 101 2.73 2.57 14.76
C ARG A 101 2.14 3.49 15.83
N LEU A 102 1.10 4.24 15.48
CA LEU A 102 0.36 5.06 16.44
C LEU A 102 -0.64 4.17 17.20
N LYS A 103 -1.05 4.63 18.39
CA LYS A 103 -2.06 3.97 19.22
C LYS A 103 -3.43 4.03 18.52
N GLY A 104 -4.29 3.05 18.74
CA GLY A 104 -5.60 2.93 18.06
C GLY A 104 -5.61 2.03 16.82
N TYR A 105 -4.63 1.13 16.69
CA TYR A 105 -4.66 0.07 15.68
C TYR A 105 -5.78 -0.92 15.93
N ARG A 106 -6.48 -1.33 14.89
CA ARG A 106 -7.58 -2.28 14.97
C ARG A 106 -7.35 -3.43 14.02
N TRP A 107 -7.68 -4.62 14.48
CA TRP A 107 -7.67 -5.85 13.72
C TRP A 107 -9.05 -6.44 13.75
N TYR A 108 -9.50 -6.92 12.60
CA TYR A 108 -10.82 -7.46 12.41
C TYR A 108 -10.70 -8.90 11.90
N ARG A 109 -11.70 -9.68 12.20
CA ARG A 109 -11.85 -11.02 11.67
C ARG A 109 -12.36 -10.98 10.23
N PRO A 110 -12.25 -12.09 9.47
CA PRO A 110 -12.89 -12.21 8.16
C PRO A 110 -14.42 -12.06 8.19
N ASP A 111 -15.05 -12.19 9.37
CA ASP A 111 -16.49 -11.95 9.58
C ASP A 111 -16.85 -10.47 9.88
N GLY A 112 -15.86 -9.58 9.94
CA GLY A 112 -16.05 -8.15 10.20
C GLY A 112 -16.05 -7.75 11.67
N GLU A 113 -16.07 -8.71 12.61
CA GLU A 113 -15.99 -8.39 14.03
C GLU A 113 -14.59 -7.88 14.41
N LEU A 114 -14.56 -6.82 15.22
CA LEU A 114 -13.33 -6.29 15.80
C LEU A 114 -12.71 -7.37 16.70
N TRP A 115 -11.58 -7.92 16.28
CA TRP A 115 -10.86 -8.94 17.03
C TRP A 115 -10.01 -8.33 18.14
N ARG A 116 -9.29 -7.27 17.82
CA ARG A 116 -8.36 -6.62 18.74
C ARG A 116 -8.21 -5.15 18.40
N GLU A 117 -8.09 -4.31 19.42
CA GLU A 117 -7.61 -2.95 19.26
C GLU A 117 -6.40 -2.67 20.16
N SER A 118 -5.56 -1.75 19.72
CA SER A 118 -4.35 -1.32 20.40
C SER A 118 -4.69 -0.11 21.24
N SER A 119 -5.15 -0.34 22.46
CA SER A 119 -5.40 0.74 23.41
C SER A 119 -4.11 1.52 23.71
N ALA A 120 -4.27 2.84 23.78
CA ALA A 120 -3.21 3.79 24.06
C ALA A 120 -2.60 3.68 25.46
N ASP A 121 -3.18 2.89 26.35
CA ASP A 121 -2.72 2.70 27.71
C ASP A 121 -2.24 1.27 27.86
N GLY A 122 -0.99 1.10 28.31
CA GLY A 122 -0.27 -0.17 28.32
C GLY A 122 -0.90 -1.26 29.19
N ALA A 123 -1.91 -1.93 28.67
CA ALA A 123 -2.37 -3.22 29.15
C ALA A 123 -2.42 -4.16 27.94
N ASP A 124 -1.41 -5.03 27.84
CA ASP A 124 -1.55 -6.30 27.14
C ASP A 124 -2.48 -7.16 28.01
N PRO A 125 -3.72 -7.49 27.60
CA PRO A 125 -4.34 -8.72 28.06
C PRO A 125 -3.72 -9.89 27.27
N MET A 126 -2.42 -10.12 27.47
CA MET A 126 -1.82 -11.44 27.31
C MET A 126 -1.76 -12.08 28.69
N ASP A 127 -2.90 -12.51 29.17
CA ASP A 127 -3.09 -13.59 30.15
C ASP A 127 -4.63 -13.79 30.21
N SER A 128 -5.25 -14.93 29.99
CA SER A 128 -4.81 -16.31 30.01
C SER A 128 -5.90 -17.10 29.25
N CYS A 129 -5.52 -17.97 28.32
CA CYS A 129 -6.40 -19.05 27.88
C CYS A 129 -5.69 -20.35 28.28
N HIS A 130 -5.96 -20.81 29.51
CA HIS A 130 -5.78 -22.19 29.99
C HIS A 130 -6.83 -22.46 31.06
#